data_AF-A0A9P5VZU3-F1
#
_entry.id   AF-A0A9P5VZU3-F1
#
_cell.length_a   1.000
_cell.length_b   1.000
_cell.length_c   1.000
_cell.angle_alpha   90.00
_cell.angle_beta   90.00
_cell.angle_gamma   90.00
#
_symmetry.space_group_name_H-M   'P 1'
#
loop_
_entity.id
_entity.type
_entity.pdbx_description
1 polymer ?
#
loop_
_entity_poly.entity_id
_entity_poly.type
_entity_poly.pdbx_seq_one_letter_code
_entity_poly.pdbx_strand_id
1 'polypeptide(L)'
;MGDPIYIIKDAPNRGKGMFATRDIKRGECIIAESPLLYVRHNNSMTGNTAAVEALSKKNKKYFYALHNARPDEGIPQDFGIIKTNALPLGPGATDGAVYRIISRINHSCAPNVTYSWNSRTKKEYVYAIKDIPEGAEIMTSYLLPFMTRAERQEGLQTFRFTCRCEICDVDSSEEYDAIVKRIKQCSDLIMSYVITNPRKAIGHVREALALIDKIGRNEKTSFYHDAYQICAMYSNFTLAKEWADLTLESCRIEEGEEGATYARFLEYSRNPKSHPQAGYCRFVDLTGA
;
A
#
# COMPACT_ATOMS: atom_id res chain seq x y z
N MET A 1 -7.37 -28.15 12.78
CA MET A 1 -6.89 -26.82 12.34
C MET A 1 -5.97 -27.07 11.17
N GLY A 2 -6.21 -26.44 10.03
CA GLY A 2 -5.32 -26.58 8.88
C GLY A 2 -3.93 -26.00 9.18
N ASP A 3 -2.95 -26.38 8.38
CA ASP A 3 -1.59 -25.86 8.51
C ASP A 3 -1.58 -24.32 8.40
N PRO A 4 -0.76 -23.62 9.21
CA PRO A 4 -0.71 -22.16 9.17
C PRO A 4 -0.24 -21.68 7.80
N ILE A 5 -0.78 -20.58 7.26
CA ILE A 5 -0.43 -20.02 5.93
C ILE A 5 1.01 -19.48 5.87
N TYR A 6 1.57 -19.14 7.02
CA TYR A 6 2.91 -18.57 7.14
C TYR A 6 3.62 -19.05 8.40
N ILE A 7 4.95 -18.92 8.40
CA ILE A 7 5.82 -19.11 9.55
C ILE A 7 6.74 -17.91 9.74
N ILE A 8 7.06 -17.58 11.00
CA ILE A 8 8.08 -16.59 11.33
C ILE A 8 9.40 -17.32 11.63
N LYS A 9 10.43 -17.05 10.85
CA LYS A 9 11.79 -17.58 11.05
C LYS A 9 12.83 -16.47 10.88
N ASP A 10 14.08 -16.77 11.21
CA ASP A 10 15.16 -15.81 11.03
C ASP A 10 15.40 -15.55 9.54
N ALA A 11 15.57 -14.27 9.21
CA ALA A 11 15.89 -13.77 7.89
C ALA A 11 17.33 -13.24 7.94
N PRO A 12 18.29 -13.88 7.23
CA PRO A 12 19.69 -13.47 7.28
C PRO A 12 19.87 -11.97 7.03
N ASN A 13 20.61 -11.30 7.92
CA ASN A 13 20.88 -9.86 7.91
C ASN A 13 19.65 -8.93 8.01
N ARG A 14 18.45 -9.47 8.27
CA ARG A 14 17.17 -8.73 8.36
C ARG A 14 16.34 -9.11 9.59
N GLY A 15 16.95 -9.76 10.58
CA GLY A 15 16.29 -10.16 11.82
C GLY A 15 15.34 -11.34 11.59
N LYS A 16 14.04 -11.09 11.71
CA LYS A 16 13.00 -12.12 11.44
C LYS A 16 12.22 -11.75 10.20
N GLY A 17 11.73 -12.76 9.49
CA GLY A 17 10.85 -12.59 8.34
C GLY A 17 9.63 -13.50 8.43
N MET A 18 8.64 -13.19 7.61
CA MET A 18 7.46 -14.02 7.41
C MET A 18 7.61 -14.80 6.11
N PHE A 19 7.33 -16.10 6.11
CA PHE A 19 7.52 -16.96 4.95
C PHE A 19 6.28 -17.82 4.72
N ALA A 20 5.91 -17.99 3.45
CA ALA A 20 4.80 -18.85 3.06
C ALA A 20 5.12 -20.32 3.37
N THR A 21 4.15 -21.05 3.88
CA THR A 21 4.24 -22.51 4.17
C THR A 21 3.54 -23.36 3.12
N ARG A 22 2.91 -22.71 2.15
CA ARG A 22 2.29 -23.27 0.94
C ARG A 22 2.20 -22.18 -0.12
N ASP A 23 1.78 -22.54 -1.32
CA ASP A 23 1.40 -21.55 -2.33
C ASP A 23 0.23 -20.68 -1.84
N ILE A 24 0.36 -19.37 -2.00
CA ILE A 24 -0.65 -18.35 -1.68
C ILE A 24 -1.07 -17.68 -2.99
N LYS A 25 -2.38 -17.60 -3.23
CA LYS A 25 -2.90 -17.02 -4.48
C LYS A 25 -3.07 -15.51 -4.39
N ARG A 26 -2.88 -14.82 -5.51
CA ARG A 26 -3.19 -13.40 -5.64
C ARG A 26 -4.64 -13.12 -5.20
N GLY A 27 -4.82 -12.12 -4.33
CA GLY A 27 -6.07 -11.73 -3.69
C GLY A 27 -6.38 -12.47 -2.39
N GLU A 28 -5.56 -13.43 -1.98
CA GLU A 28 -5.78 -14.17 -0.74
C GLU A 28 -5.41 -13.35 0.50
N CYS A 29 -6.27 -13.37 1.53
CA CYS A 29 -6.00 -12.77 2.84
C CYS A 29 -5.09 -13.70 3.66
N ILE A 30 -3.87 -13.24 3.98
CA ILE A 30 -2.87 -14.02 4.70
C ILE A 30 -3.08 -13.92 6.22
N ILE A 31 -3.35 -12.71 6.72
CA ILE A 31 -3.58 -12.44 8.14
C ILE A 31 -4.44 -11.18 8.30
N ALA A 32 -5.32 -11.19 9.31
CA ALA A 32 -5.98 -10.02 9.84
C ALA A 32 -5.69 -9.89 11.34
N GLU A 33 -4.94 -8.87 11.75
CA GLU A 33 -4.45 -8.71 13.13
C GLU A 33 -4.97 -7.40 13.76
N SER A 34 -5.48 -7.49 14.98
CA SER A 34 -5.80 -6.29 15.77
C SER A 34 -4.51 -5.65 16.31
N PRO A 35 -4.44 -4.31 16.43
CA PRO A 35 -3.30 -3.62 17.00
C PRO A 35 -2.85 -4.18 18.34
N LEU A 36 -1.54 -4.38 18.49
CA LEU A 36 -0.92 -4.65 19.79
C LEU A 36 -0.86 -3.36 20.64
N LEU A 37 -0.61 -2.23 19.97
CA LEU A 37 -0.51 -0.90 20.54
C LEU A 37 -1.01 0.12 19.52
N TYR A 38 -1.89 1.04 19.93
CA TYR A 38 -2.21 2.22 19.14
C TYR A 38 -1.19 3.34 19.41
N VAL A 39 -0.78 4.02 18.36
CA VAL A 39 0.18 5.12 18.39
C VAL A 39 -0.55 6.37 17.93
N ARG A 40 -0.60 7.40 18.77
CA ARG A 40 -1.24 8.67 18.42
C ARG A 40 -0.18 9.68 18.02
N HIS A 41 -0.38 10.35 16.90
CA HIS A 41 0.57 11.35 16.40
C HIS A 41 0.73 12.53 17.36
N ASN A 42 -0.39 12.96 17.97
CA ASN A 42 -0.40 14.10 18.88
C ASN A 42 0.10 13.75 20.28
N ASN A 43 0.44 12.49 20.56
CA ASN A 43 1.07 12.14 21.82
C ASN A 43 2.51 12.64 21.82
N SER A 44 2.92 13.26 22.94
CA SER A 44 4.33 13.38 23.27
C SER A 44 4.98 11.99 23.31
N MET A 45 6.31 11.95 23.21
CA MET A 45 7.08 10.71 23.41
C MET A 45 6.64 9.97 24.69
N THR A 46 6.40 10.72 25.78
CA THR A 46 5.92 10.18 27.07
C THR A 46 4.52 9.57 27.00
N GLY A 47 3.61 10.08 26.16
CA GLY A 47 2.25 9.53 26.02
C GLY A 47 2.25 8.14 25.38
N ASN A 48 3.13 7.92 24.40
CA ASN A 48 3.27 6.60 23.77
C ASN A 48 4.01 5.60 24.70
N THR A 49 4.96 6.08 25.51
CA THR A 49 5.58 5.26 26.57
C THR A 49 4.55 4.76 27.59
N ALA A 50 3.68 5.64 28.08
CA ALA A 50 2.62 5.25 29.01
C ALA A 50 1.68 4.19 28.41
N ALA A 51 1.38 4.28 27.10
CA ALA A 51 0.57 3.29 26.41
C ALA A 51 1.26 1.91 26.35
N VAL A 52 2.59 1.86 26.18
CA VAL A 52 3.38 0.62 26.27
C VAL A 52 3.36 0.07 27.70
N GLU A 53 3.48 0.93 28.71
CA GLU A 53 3.42 0.54 30.12
C GLU A 53 2.06 -0.04 30.51
N ALA A 54 0.97 0.41 29.90
CA ALA A 54 -0.37 -0.12 30.11
C ALA A 54 -0.61 -1.51 29.48
N LEU A 55 0.28 -2.00 28.61
CA LEU A 55 0.16 -3.32 28.01
C LEU A 55 0.25 -4.43 29.07
N SER A 56 -0.49 -5.53 28.85
CA SER A 56 -0.35 -6.73 29.67
C SER A 56 1.09 -7.28 29.62
N LYS A 57 1.51 -8.03 30.66
CA LYS A 57 2.85 -8.65 30.71
C LYS A 57 3.15 -9.48 29.46
N LYS A 58 2.15 -10.19 28.92
CA LYS A 58 2.25 -10.96 27.67
C LYS A 58 2.47 -10.05 26.47
N ASN A 59 1.70 -8.97 26.34
CA ASN A 59 1.81 -8.03 25.22
C ASN A 59 3.10 -7.22 25.25
N LYS A 60 3.60 -6.84 26.43
CA LYS A 60 4.94 -6.24 26.59
C LYS A 60 6.02 -7.17 26.04
N LYS A 61 5.97 -8.46 26.36
CA LYS A 61 6.94 -9.44 25.83
C LYS A 61 6.93 -9.48 24.30
N TYR A 62 5.76 -9.40 23.67
CA TYR A 62 5.68 -9.34 22.21
C TYR A 62 6.22 -8.04 21.64
N PHE A 63 5.87 -6.91 22.25
CA PHE A 63 6.30 -5.58 21.84
C PHE A 63 7.83 -5.44 21.92
N TYR A 64 8.43 -5.76 23.06
CA TYR A 64 9.89 -5.68 23.24
C TYR A 64 10.68 -6.74 22.44
N ALA A 65 10.00 -7.71 21.82
CA ALA A 65 10.61 -8.66 20.89
C ALA A 65 10.55 -8.21 19.42
N LEU A 66 10.04 -7.01 19.14
CA LEU A 66 10.10 -6.38 17.82
C LEU A 66 11.46 -5.73 17.60
N HIS A 67 11.80 -5.50 16.33
CA HIS A 67 13.08 -4.90 15.97
C HIS A 67 13.13 -3.44 16.43
N ASN A 68 14.25 -3.02 17.00
CA ASN A 68 14.53 -1.61 17.25
C ASN A 68 15.68 -1.20 16.33
N ALA A 69 15.41 -0.40 15.30
CA ALA A 69 16.45 0.11 14.41
C ALA A 69 17.29 1.21 15.08
N ARG A 70 16.88 1.73 16.24
CA ARG A 70 17.43 2.93 16.88
C ARG A 70 17.87 2.72 18.35
N PRO A 71 18.64 1.66 18.68
CA PRO A 71 19.02 1.39 20.06
C PRO A 71 19.97 2.45 20.63
N ASP A 72 20.78 3.10 19.79
CA ASP A 72 21.89 3.97 20.22
C ASP A 72 21.62 5.49 20.05
N GLU A 73 20.36 5.90 19.83
CA GLU A 73 20.02 7.33 19.64
C GLU A 73 19.78 8.10 20.95
N GLY A 74 20.03 7.48 22.11
CA GLY A 74 19.70 8.09 23.41
C GLY A 74 18.20 8.30 23.63
N ILE A 75 17.36 7.66 22.81
CA ILE A 75 15.90 7.67 22.94
C ILE A 75 15.42 6.46 23.74
N PRO A 76 14.27 6.56 24.43
CA PRO A 76 13.64 5.41 25.07
C PRO A 76 13.44 4.23 24.10
N GLN A 77 13.73 3.00 24.55
CA GLN A 77 13.70 1.79 23.73
C GLN A 77 12.33 1.57 23.07
N ASP A 78 11.26 1.80 23.83
CA ASP A 78 9.88 1.75 23.39
C ASP A 78 9.59 2.74 22.26
N PHE A 79 10.14 3.95 22.33
CA PHE A 79 10.02 4.93 21.26
C PHE A 79 10.77 4.47 19.99
N GLY A 80 11.96 3.91 20.14
CA GLY A 80 12.72 3.32 19.03
C GLY A 80 11.97 2.17 18.35
N ILE A 81 11.35 1.28 19.12
CA ILE A 81 10.50 0.19 18.61
C ILE A 81 9.27 0.74 17.90
N ILE A 82 8.57 1.72 18.48
CA ILE A 82 7.39 2.34 17.84
C ILE A 82 7.77 2.96 16.50
N LYS A 83 8.83 3.77 16.47
CA LYS A 83 9.30 4.44 15.25
C LYS A 83 9.73 3.45 14.16
N THR A 84 10.18 2.25 14.55
CA THR A 84 10.61 1.20 13.62
C THR A 84 9.43 0.36 13.10
N ASN A 85 8.36 0.17 13.89
CA ASN A 85 7.35 -0.87 13.63
C ASN A 85 5.92 -0.37 13.48
N ALA A 86 5.65 0.91 13.72
CA ALA A 86 4.30 1.47 13.60
C ALA A 86 3.90 1.63 12.13
N LEU A 87 2.73 1.12 11.78
CA LEU A 87 2.09 1.31 10.48
C LEU A 87 1.00 2.39 10.61
N PRO A 88 0.77 3.23 9.59
CA PRO A 88 -0.34 4.17 9.59
C PRO A 88 -1.68 3.42 9.58
N LEU A 89 -2.70 3.97 10.23
CA LEU A 89 -4.06 3.42 10.26
C LEU A 89 -4.82 3.73 8.95
N GLY A 90 -4.25 3.31 7.82
CA GLY A 90 -4.75 3.53 6.47
C GLY A 90 -4.17 4.77 5.76
N PRO A 91 -4.54 4.99 4.49
CA PRO A 91 -4.00 6.07 3.68
C PRO A 91 -4.26 7.46 4.29
N GLY A 92 -3.21 8.27 4.40
CA GLY A 92 -3.28 9.64 4.93
C GLY A 92 -3.50 9.74 6.45
N ALA A 93 -3.51 8.62 7.18
CA ALA A 93 -3.63 8.63 8.63
C ALA A 93 -2.36 9.19 9.28
N THR A 94 -2.53 10.06 10.28
CA THR A 94 -1.44 10.52 11.15
C THR A 94 -1.19 9.55 12.30
N ASP A 95 -2.26 8.95 12.82
CA ASP A 95 -2.19 7.90 13.82
C ASP A 95 -1.76 6.56 13.22
N GLY A 96 -1.13 5.72 14.04
CA GLY A 96 -0.61 4.42 13.65
C GLY A 96 -0.89 3.33 14.66
N ALA A 97 -0.38 2.14 14.37
CA ALA A 97 -0.41 1.00 15.27
C ALA A 97 0.81 0.10 15.10
N VAL A 98 1.22 -0.53 16.20
CA VAL A 98 2.21 -1.60 16.21
C VAL A 98 1.48 -2.93 16.32
N TYR A 99 1.97 -3.94 15.61
CA TYR A 99 1.37 -5.28 15.53
C TYR A 99 2.38 -6.34 15.99
N ARG A 100 1.88 -7.49 16.45
CA ARG A 100 2.77 -8.55 16.96
C ARG A 100 3.41 -9.35 15.81
N ILE A 101 2.61 -9.64 14.77
CA ILE A 101 3.03 -10.45 13.63
C ILE A 101 3.24 -9.56 12.40
N ILE A 102 2.29 -8.68 12.08
CA ILE A 102 2.36 -7.86 10.85
C ILE A 102 3.61 -6.96 10.85
N SER A 103 4.01 -6.39 11.99
CA SER A 103 5.24 -5.60 12.09
C SER A 103 6.54 -6.38 11.86
N ARG A 104 6.49 -7.70 11.62
CA ARG A 104 7.65 -8.54 11.25
C ARG A 104 7.80 -8.77 9.76
N ILE A 105 6.86 -8.30 8.95
CA ILE A 105 6.94 -8.45 7.48
C ILE A 105 8.01 -7.47 6.98
N ASN A 106 9.01 -8.00 6.29
CA ASN A 106 10.15 -7.22 5.80
C ASN A 106 9.81 -6.39 4.57
N HIS A 107 10.68 -5.41 4.30
CA HIS A 107 10.58 -4.55 3.13
C HIS A 107 11.16 -5.18 1.86
N SER A 108 10.42 -5.07 0.76
CA SER A 108 10.94 -5.14 -0.60
C SER A 108 10.39 -3.97 -1.41
N CYS A 109 11.22 -3.36 -2.27
CA CYS A 109 10.69 -2.41 -3.25
C CYS A 109 9.80 -3.10 -4.28
N ALA A 110 9.87 -4.43 -4.43
CA ALA A 110 8.99 -5.27 -5.25
C ALA A 110 8.11 -6.19 -4.38
N PRO A 111 7.20 -5.63 -3.56
CA PRO A 111 6.46 -6.39 -2.56
C PRO A 111 5.55 -7.44 -3.19
N ASN A 112 5.25 -8.50 -2.43
CA ASN A 112 4.24 -9.50 -2.80
C ASN A 112 2.95 -9.42 -1.99
N VAL A 113 2.92 -8.56 -0.98
CA VAL A 113 1.71 -8.23 -0.23
C VAL A 113 1.51 -6.72 -0.09
N THR A 114 0.28 -6.34 0.22
CA THR A 114 -0.08 -4.99 0.65
C THR A 114 -0.77 -5.00 2.00
N TYR A 115 -0.73 -3.86 2.70
CA TYR A 115 -1.46 -3.63 3.94
C TYR A 115 -2.79 -2.94 3.65
N SER A 116 -3.82 -3.34 4.38
CA SER A 116 -5.15 -2.73 4.29
C SER A 116 -5.77 -2.60 5.68
N TRP A 117 -5.75 -1.38 6.21
CA TRP A 117 -6.39 -1.07 7.48
C TRP A 117 -7.90 -0.99 7.31
N ASN A 118 -8.62 -1.83 8.05
CA ASN A 118 -10.08 -1.80 8.10
C ASN A 118 -10.56 -1.04 9.34
N SER A 119 -11.06 0.18 9.13
CA SER A 119 -11.52 1.04 10.21
C SER A 119 -12.78 0.54 10.92
N ARG A 120 -13.56 -0.37 10.31
CA ARG A 120 -14.76 -0.97 10.90
C ARG A 120 -14.39 -2.12 11.85
N THR A 121 -13.56 -3.04 11.37
CA THR A 121 -13.14 -4.21 12.16
C THR A 121 -11.96 -3.91 13.09
N LYS A 122 -11.33 -2.74 12.94
CA LYS A 122 -10.14 -2.30 13.70
C LYS A 122 -8.99 -3.30 13.60
N LYS A 123 -8.72 -3.77 12.38
CA LYS A 123 -7.67 -4.72 12.07
C LYS A 123 -6.88 -4.28 10.85
N GLU A 124 -5.62 -4.64 10.83
CA GLU A 124 -4.77 -4.58 9.64
C GLU A 124 -4.87 -5.92 8.92
N TYR A 125 -5.16 -5.87 7.63
CA TYR A 125 -5.18 -7.04 6.76
C TYR A 125 -3.94 -7.04 5.89
N VAL A 126 -3.46 -8.24 5.57
CA VAL A 126 -2.35 -8.46 4.63
C VAL A 126 -2.88 -9.31 3.49
N TYR A 127 -2.92 -8.74 2.30
CA TYR A 127 -3.38 -9.42 1.07
C TYR A 127 -2.22 -9.68 0.13
N ALA A 128 -2.21 -10.86 -0.49
CA ALA A 128 -1.28 -11.19 -1.57
C ALA A 128 -1.64 -10.42 -2.85
N ILE A 129 -0.71 -9.63 -3.39
CA ILE A 129 -0.92 -8.86 -4.63
C ILE A 129 -0.33 -9.56 -5.87
N LYS A 130 0.39 -10.67 -5.65
CA LYS A 130 0.85 -11.64 -6.65
C LYS A 130 0.79 -13.05 -6.04
N ASP A 131 0.86 -14.08 -6.87
CA ASP A 131 1.04 -15.46 -6.40
C ASP A 131 2.38 -15.56 -5.63
N ILE A 132 2.37 -16.22 -4.48
CA ILE A 132 3.53 -16.39 -3.60
C ILE A 132 3.80 -17.89 -3.47
N PRO A 133 4.91 -18.41 -4.03
CA PRO A 133 5.26 -19.82 -3.89
C PRO A 133 5.54 -20.22 -2.44
N GLU A 134 5.33 -21.50 -2.12
CA GLU A 134 5.79 -22.08 -0.85
C GLU A 134 7.27 -21.75 -0.57
N GLY A 135 7.57 -21.40 0.69
CA GLY A 135 8.91 -21.08 1.15
C GLY A 135 9.40 -19.67 0.81
N ALA A 136 8.72 -18.94 -0.09
CA ALA A 136 9.05 -17.55 -0.39
C ALA A 136 8.78 -16.63 0.80
N GLU A 137 9.59 -15.57 0.94
CA GLU A 137 9.37 -14.55 1.96
C GLU A 137 8.18 -13.66 1.58
N ILE A 138 7.32 -13.39 2.55
CA ILE A 138 6.21 -12.45 2.47
C ILE A 138 6.74 -11.07 2.83
N MET A 139 6.61 -10.12 1.90
CA MET A 139 7.28 -8.82 1.93
C MET A 139 6.35 -7.71 1.45
N THR A 140 6.36 -6.59 2.17
CA THR A 140 5.60 -5.38 1.84
C THR A 140 6.52 -4.23 1.41
N SER A 141 5.95 -3.10 0.97
CA SER A 141 6.70 -1.85 0.84
C SER A 141 6.52 -1.01 2.10
N TYR A 142 7.62 -0.44 2.62
CA TYR A 142 7.58 0.55 3.70
C TYR A 142 7.49 1.98 3.15
N LEU A 143 7.49 2.10 1.82
CA LEU A 143 7.58 3.33 1.08
C LEU A 143 6.33 3.50 0.22
N LEU A 144 6.08 4.74 -0.17
CA LEU A 144 5.13 5.07 -1.23
C LEU A 144 5.59 4.50 -2.58
N PRO A 145 4.66 4.22 -3.51
CA PRO A 145 5.00 3.75 -4.84
C PRO A 145 5.71 4.84 -5.66
N PHE A 146 6.26 4.44 -6.81
CA PHE A 146 6.85 5.35 -7.81
C PHE A 146 7.91 6.28 -7.22
N MET A 147 8.86 5.72 -6.47
CA MET A 147 10.05 6.43 -5.99
C MET A 147 11.28 5.97 -6.78
N THR A 148 12.16 6.90 -7.11
CA THR A 148 13.49 6.66 -7.70
C THR A 148 14.36 5.86 -6.74
N ARG A 149 15.45 5.23 -7.22
CA ARG A 149 16.34 4.47 -6.34
C ARG A 149 16.88 5.34 -5.20
N ALA A 150 17.30 6.57 -5.49
CA ALA A 150 17.79 7.50 -4.48
C ALA A 150 16.73 7.81 -3.42
N GLU A 151 15.52 8.20 -3.84
CA GLU A 151 14.39 8.47 -2.94
C GLU A 151 14.04 7.24 -2.08
N ARG A 152 14.08 6.02 -2.66
CA ARG A 152 13.82 4.78 -1.91
C ARG A 152 14.88 4.52 -0.84
N GLN A 153 16.16 4.63 -1.18
CA GLN A 153 17.25 4.41 -0.22
C GLN A 153 17.26 5.47 0.89
N GLU A 154 16.91 6.71 0.55
CA GLU A 154 16.74 7.79 1.53
C GLU A 154 15.57 7.51 2.48
N GLY A 155 14.39 7.18 1.94
CA GLY A 155 13.20 6.84 2.75
C GLY A 155 13.42 5.65 3.69
N LEU A 156 14.29 4.71 3.31
CA LEU A 156 14.62 3.54 4.13
C LEU A 156 15.67 3.81 5.21
N GLN A 157 16.35 4.96 5.20
CA GLN A 157 17.30 5.31 6.27
C GLN A 157 16.63 5.31 7.64
N THR A 158 15.32 5.55 7.72
CA THR A 158 14.60 5.47 9.00
C THR A 158 14.65 4.07 9.65
N PHE A 159 14.81 3.02 8.84
CA PHE A 159 14.92 1.62 9.25
C PHE A 159 16.37 1.11 9.28
N ARG A 160 17.34 1.98 8.98
CA ARG A 160 18.79 1.72 9.06
C ARG A 160 19.28 0.48 8.30
N PHE A 161 18.77 0.27 7.09
CA PHE A 161 19.31 -0.73 6.17
C PHE A 161 19.38 -0.19 4.74
N THR A 162 20.22 -0.81 3.91
CA THR A 162 20.27 -0.57 2.46
C THR A 162 19.47 -1.65 1.75
N CYS A 163 18.47 -1.25 0.97
CA CYS A 163 17.68 -2.22 0.20
C CYS A 163 18.49 -2.75 -0.98
N ARG A 164 18.52 -4.07 -1.13
CA ARG A 164 19.16 -4.81 -2.24
C ARG A 164 18.17 -5.78 -2.92
N CYS A 165 16.89 -5.43 -2.95
CA CYS A 165 15.91 -6.21 -3.71
C CYS A 165 16.15 -6.03 -5.21
N GLU A 166 15.50 -6.85 -6.04
CA GLU A 166 15.65 -6.82 -7.51
C GLU A 166 15.60 -5.40 -8.09
N ILE A 167 14.62 -4.56 -7.73
CA ILE A 167 14.50 -3.18 -8.25
C ILE A 167 15.67 -2.27 -7.82
N CYS A 168 16.30 -2.54 -6.68
CA CYS A 168 17.43 -1.75 -6.17
C CYS A 168 18.80 -2.26 -6.61
N ASP A 169 18.87 -3.53 -7.03
CA ASP A 169 20.10 -4.22 -7.41
C ASP A 169 20.38 -4.18 -8.93
N VAL A 170 19.37 -3.88 -9.77
CA VAL A 170 19.58 -3.77 -11.23
C VAL A 170 20.35 -2.50 -11.61
N ASP A 171 21.31 -2.67 -12.54
CA ASP A 171 22.06 -1.60 -13.23
C ASP A 171 21.17 -0.63 -14.04
N SER A 172 19.87 -0.92 -14.20
CA SER A 172 18.91 -0.11 -14.97
C SER A 172 18.27 1.02 -14.14
N SER A 173 18.96 1.52 -13.13
CA SER A 173 18.39 2.51 -12.21
C SER A 173 17.96 3.79 -12.94
N GLU A 174 18.68 4.20 -14.00
CA GLU A 174 18.34 5.40 -14.78
C GLU A 174 17.06 5.26 -15.61
N GLU A 175 16.86 4.15 -16.34
CA GLU A 175 15.62 3.95 -17.12
C GLU A 175 14.42 3.80 -16.19
N TYR A 176 14.55 3.01 -15.12
CA TYR A 176 13.49 2.85 -14.13
C TYR A 176 13.14 4.19 -13.50
N ASP A 177 14.14 4.98 -13.09
CA ASP A 177 13.93 6.28 -12.47
C ASP A 177 13.32 7.29 -13.44
N ALA A 178 13.68 7.25 -14.73
CA ALA A 178 13.06 8.07 -15.77
C ALA A 178 11.57 7.71 -15.96
N ILE A 179 11.25 6.41 -16.00
CA ILE A 179 9.86 5.92 -16.09
C ILE A 179 9.06 6.37 -14.86
N VAL A 180 9.60 6.20 -13.66
CA VAL A 180 8.95 6.61 -12.42
C VAL A 180 8.70 8.13 -12.39
N LYS A 181 9.68 8.94 -12.80
CA LYS A 181 9.50 10.40 -12.93
C LYS A 181 8.39 10.73 -13.92
N ARG A 182 8.29 9.98 -15.03
CA ARG A 182 7.23 10.18 -16.02
C ARG A 182 5.85 9.80 -15.47
N ILE A 183 5.73 8.71 -14.70
CA ILE A 183 4.48 8.34 -14.03
C ILE A 183 4.01 9.45 -13.08
N LYS A 184 4.93 10.01 -12.27
CA LYS A 184 4.64 11.16 -11.39
C LYS A 184 4.13 12.37 -12.20
N GLN A 185 4.80 12.71 -13.30
CA GLN A 185 4.35 13.78 -14.20
C GLN A 185 2.97 13.50 -14.80
N CYS A 186 2.67 12.27 -15.22
CA CYS A 186 1.34 11.91 -15.70
C CYS A 186 0.28 12.18 -14.63
N SER A 187 0.54 11.82 -13.37
CA SER A 187 -0.36 12.10 -12.23
C SER A 187 -0.66 13.61 -12.10
N ASP A 188 0.36 14.47 -12.16
CA ASP A 188 0.18 15.92 -12.06
C ASP A 188 -0.58 16.50 -13.27
N LEU A 189 -0.30 15.97 -14.46
CA LEU A 189 -0.95 16.41 -15.70
C LEU A 189 -2.41 15.96 -15.77
N ILE A 190 -2.75 14.79 -15.25
CA ILE A 190 -4.15 14.33 -15.12
C ILE A 190 -4.95 15.37 -14.34
N MET A 191 -4.47 15.77 -13.16
CA MET A 191 -5.13 16.76 -12.31
C MET A 191 -5.20 18.14 -12.97
N SER A 192 -4.20 18.51 -13.76
CA SER A 192 -4.16 19.80 -14.47
C SER A 192 -5.13 19.87 -15.65
N TYR A 193 -5.39 18.73 -16.32
CA TYR A 193 -6.22 18.67 -17.52
C TYR A 193 -7.65 18.19 -17.29
N VAL A 194 -7.99 17.65 -16.11
CA VAL A 194 -9.32 17.07 -15.86
C VAL A 194 -10.47 17.99 -16.28
N ILE A 195 -10.40 19.30 -15.99
CA ILE A 195 -11.43 20.27 -16.36
C ILE A 195 -11.22 20.87 -17.77
N THR A 196 -9.97 21.12 -18.15
CA THR A 196 -9.64 21.92 -19.35
C THR A 196 -9.53 21.08 -20.61
N ASN A 197 -9.09 19.82 -20.49
CA ASN A 197 -8.90 18.89 -21.60
C ASN A 197 -8.98 17.42 -21.11
N PRO A 198 -10.19 16.88 -20.87
CA PRO A 198 -10.37 15.54 -20.32
C PRO A 198 -9.80 14.42 -21.21
N ARG A 199 -9.74 14.63 -22.54
CA ARG A 199 -9.06 13.68 -23.44
C ARG A 199 -7.58 13.56 -23.11
N LYS A 200 -6.90 14.70 -22.93
CA LYS A 200 -5.48 14.70 -22.56
C LYS A 200 -5.26 14.10 -21.16
N ALA A 201 -6.17 14.33 -20.22
CA ALA A 201 -6.13 13.68 -18.90
C ALA A 201 -6.20 12.14 -19.02
N ILE A 202 -7.17 11.60 -19.77
CA ILE A 202 -7.28 10.14 -20.02
C ILE A 202 -6.05 9.60 -20.76
N GLY A 203 -5.49 10.34 -21.72
CA GLY A 203 -4.24 9.95 -22.39
C GLY A 203 -3.08 9.78 -21.40
N HIS A 204 -2.95 10.67 -20.41
CA HIS A 204 -1.94 10.53 -19.35
C HIS A 204 -2.24 9.39 -18.38
N VAL A 205 -3.51 9.04 -18.12
CA VAL A 205 -3.85 7.81 -17.38
C VAL A 205 -3.34 6.58 -18.13
N ARG A 206 -3.65 6.46 -19.42
CA ARG A 206 -3.22 5.33 -20.26
C ARG A 206 -1.71 5.23 -20.35
N GLU A 207 -1.03 6.36 -20.52
CA GLU A 207 0.43 6.45 -20.51
C GLU A 207 1.02 5.95 -19.18
N ALA A 208 0.50 6.41 -18.04
CA ALA A 208 0.97 5.97 -16.73
C ALA A 208 0.78 4.45 -16.54
N LEU A 209 -0.39 3.91 -16.91
CA LEU A 209 -0.66 2.47 -16.83
C LEU A 209 0.31 1.64 -17.67
N ALA A 210 0.58 2.07 -18.91
CA ALA A 210 1.53 1.40 -19.79
C ALA A 210 2.97 1.45 -19.25
N LEU A 211 3.35 2.58 -18.62
CA LEU A 211 4.65 2.73 -17.98
C LEU A 211 4.78 1.84 -16.74
N ILE A 212 3.73 1.71 -15.93
CA ILE A 212 3.66 0.81 -14.77
C ILE A 212 3.84 -0.64 -15.21
N ASP A 213 3.18 -1.06 -16.29
CA ASP A 213 3.35 -2.37 -16.91
C ASP A 213 4.79 -2.59 -17.38
N LYS A 214 5.38 -1.58 -18.04
CA LYS A 214 6.76 -1.66 -18.54
C LYS A 214 7.78 -1.96 -17.45
N ILE A 215 7.57 -1.47 -16.22
CA ILE A 215 8.45 -1.72 -15.06
C ILE A 215 7.96 -2.87 -14.17
N GLY A 216 6.98 -3.66 -14.60
CA GLY A 216 6.50 -4.86 -13.89
C GLY A 216 5.83 -4.57 -12.55
N ARG A 217 5.21 -3.39 -12.40
CA ARG A 217 4.59 -2.91 -11.16
C ARG A 217 3.07 -3.14 -11.17
N ASN A 218 2.46 -3.18 -9.97
CA ASN A 218 1.03 -3.50 -9.82
C ASN A 218 0.17 -2.33 -9.33
N GLU A 219 0.77 -1.19 -8.92
CA GLU A 219 0.07 -0.09 -8.26
C GLU A 219 -0.75 0.78 -9.24
N LYS A 220 -1.82 0.21 -9.82
CA LYS A 220 -2.64 0.84 -10.87
C LYS A 220 -3.97 1.42 -10.36
N THR A 221 -4.40 1.03 -9.15
CA THR A 221 -5.73 1.33 -8.59
C THR A 221 -6.08 2.82 -8.63
N SER A 222 -5.14 3.71 -8.30
CA SER A 222 -5.38 5.17 -8.31
C SER A 222 -5.66 5.70 -9.71
N PHE A 223 -4.94 5.21 -10.73
CA PHE A 223 -5.14 5.63 -12.12
C PHE A 223 -6.47 5.12 -12.70
N TYR A 224 -6.90 3.90 -12.32
CA TYR A 224 -8.23 3.41 -12.65
C TYR A 224 -9.33 4.28 -12.03
N HIS A 225 -9.15 4.68 -10.77
CA HIS A 225 -10.07 5.60 -10.09
C HIS A 225 -10.12 6.96 -10.77
N ASP A 226 -8.98 7.57 -11.11
CA ASP A 226 -8.93 8.86 -11.81
C ASP A 226 -9.68 8.79 -13.15
N ALA A 227 -9.44 7.75 -13.95
CA ALA A 227 -10.14 7.57 -15.21
C ALA A 227 -11.65 7.39 -15.04
N TYR A 228 -12.08 6.62 -14.04
CA TYR A 228 -13.49 6.51 -13.68
C TYR A 228 -14.10 7.88 -13.37
N GLN A 229 -13.45 8.67 -12.50
CA GLN A 229 -13.96 9.97 -12.08
C GLN A 229 -14.07 10.95 -13.26
N ILE A 230 -13.05 10.99 -14.14
CA ILE A 230 -13.08 11.80 -15.37
C ILE A 230 -14.26 11.37 -16.25
N CYS A 231 -14.42 10.08 -16.51
CA CYS A 231 -15.50 9.59 -17.39
C CYS A 231 -16.90 9.87 -16.81
N ALA A 232 -17.08 9.64 -15.50
CA ALA A 232 -18.34 9.92 -14.82
C ALA A 232 -18.68 11.42 -14.84
N MET A 233 -17.69 12.29 -14.60
CA MET A 233 -17.83 13.75 -14.64
C MET A 233 -18.30 14.23 -16.02
N TYR A 234 -17.73 13.71 -17.09
CA TYR A 234 -18.07 14.05 -18.48
C TYR A 234 -19.18 13.16 -19.07
N SER A 235 -20.07 12.63 -18.24
CA SER A 235 -21.26 11.87 -18.67
C SER A 235 -20.98 10.65 -19.57
N ASN A 236 -19.73 10.18 -19.65
CA ASN A 236 -19.35 9.02 -20.45
C ASN A 236 -19.48 7.74 -19.61
N PHE A 237 -20.73 7.39 -19.30
CA PHE A 237 -21.04 6.34 -18.32
C PHE A 237 -20.67 4.92 -18.77
N THR A 238 -20.60 4.68 -20.08
CA THR A 238 -20.13 3.40 -20.62
C THR A 238 -18.67 3.18 -20.25
N LEU A 239 -17.80 4.14 -20.58
CA LEU A 239 -16.38 4.05 -20.25
C LEU A 239 -16.14 4.18 -18.74
N ALA A 240 -16.95 4.98 -18.03
CA ALA A 240 -16.89 5.06 -16.57
C ALA A 240 -17.13 3.69 -15.93
N LYS A 241 -18.08 2.90 -16.45
CA LYS A 241 -18.31 1.54 -15.96
C LYS A 241 -17.07 0.66 -16.10
N GLU A 242 -16.42 0.68 -17.26
CA GLU A 242 -15.21 -0.14 -17.51
C GLU A 242 -14.09 0.19 -16.51
N TRP A 243 -13.83 1.46 -16.26
CA TRP A 243 -12.83 1.88 -15.26
C TRP A 243 -13.27 1.57 -13.81
N ALA A 244 -14.56 1.67 -13.51
CA ALA A 244 -15.10 1.27 -12.21
C ALA A 244 -14.92 -0.24 -11.98
N ASP A 245 -15.14 -1.08 -12.99
CA ASP A 245 -14.94 -2.53 -12.92
C ASP A 245 -13.46 -2.89 -12.71
N LEU A 246 -12.54 -2.21 -13.40
CA LEU A 246 -11.09 -2.36 -13.18
C LEU A 246 -10.67 -1.95 -11.76
N THR A 247 -11.20 -0.84 -11.27
CA THR A 247 -10.88 -0.39 -9.91
C THR A 247 -11.47 -1.34 -8.87
N LEU A 248 -12.70 -1.82 -9.07
CA LEU A 248 -13.36 -2.79 -8.20
C LEU A 248 -12.54 -4.07 -8.06
N GLU A 249 -12.06 -4.63 -9.17
CA GLU A 249 -11.23 -5.83 -9.16
C GLU A 249 -9.88 -5.58 -8.46
N SER A 250 -9.25 -4.42 -8.71
CA SER A 250 -8.00 -4.06 -8.04
C SER A 250 -8.19 -3.94 -6.52
N CYS A 251 -9.26 -3.27 -6.07
CA CYS A 251 -9.60 -3.18 -4.65
C CYS A 251 -9.93 -4.55 -4.04
N ARG A 252 -10.61 -5.44 -4.77
CA ARG A 252 -10.89 -6.81 -4.29
C ARG A 252 -9.59 -7.53 -3.91
N ILE A 253 -8.53 -7.31 -4.67
CA ILE A 253 -7.22 -7.93 -4.46
C ILE A 253 -6.45 -7.24 -3.32
N GLU A 254 -6.51 -5.92 -3.23
CA GLU A 254 -5.71 -5.13 -2.29
C GLU A 254 -6.32 -5.00 -0.89
N GLU A 255 -7.65 -5.02 -0.77
CA GLU A 255 -8.38 -4.82 0.50
C GLU A 255 -9.47 -5.86 0.79
N GLY A 256 -9.77 -6.75 -0.16
CA GLY A 256 -10.85 -7.74 -0.04
C GLY A 256 -12.24 -7.13 -0.13
N GLU A 257 -13.27 -7.98 -0.07
CA GLU A 257 -14.67 -7.56 -0.21
C GLU A 257 -15.19 -6.77 1.01
N GLU A 258 -14.51 -6.88 2.15
CA GLU A 258 -14.79 -6.10 3.37
C GLU A 258 -14.19 -4.69 3.33
N GLY A 259 -13.45 -4.35 2.28
CA GLY A 259 -12.80 -3.07 2.08
C GLY A 259 -13.80 -1.92 1.84
N ALA A 260 -13.44 -0.71 2.28
CA ALA A 260 -14.30 0.46 2.12
C ALA A 260 -14.30 1.00 0.68
N THR A 261 -13.21 0.82 -0.05
CA THR A 261 -13.08 1.26 -1.45
C THR A 261 -13.79 0.27 -2.37
N TYR A 262 -13.65 -1.04 -2.13
CA TYR A 262 -14.39 -2.10 -2.78
C TYR A 262 -15.90 -1.88 -2.67
N ALA A 263 -16.41 -1.61 -1.47
CA ALA A 263 -17.83 -1.34 -1.27
C ALA A 263 -18.34 -0.14 -2.09
N ARG A 264 -17.56 0.96 -2.15
CA ARG A 264 -17.89 2.14 -2.98
C ARG A 264 -17.87 1.81 -4.47
N PHE A 265 -16.84 1.11 -4.93
CA PHE A 265 -16.70 0.78 -6.34
C PHE A 265 -17.68 -0.30 -6.80
N LEU A 266 -18.17 -1.14 -5.88
CA LEU A 266 -19.26 -2.08 -6.18
C LEU A 266 -20.53 -1.31 -6.53
N GLU A 267 -20.81 -0.22 -5.82
CA GLU A 267 -21.92 0.69 -6.14
C GLU A 267 -21.68 1.40 -7.48
N TYR A 268 -20.51 1.98 -7.68
CA TYR A 268 -20.15 2.70 -8.91
C TYR A 268 -20.12 1.80 -10.16
N SER A 269 -19.67 0.56 -10.03
CA SER A 269 -19.70 -0.45 -11.09
C SER A 269 -21.13 -0.81 -11.52
N ARG A 270 -22.06 -0.90 -10.55
CA ARG A 270 -23.47 -1.17 -10.80
C ARG A 270 -24.21 0.03 -11.36
N ASN A 271 -23.85 1.23 -10.90
CA ASN A 271 -24.45 2.49 -11.33
C ASN A 271 -23.37 3.59 -11.42
N PRO A 272 -22.73 3.77 -12.59
CA PRO A 272 -21.70 4.80 -12.77
C PRO A 272 -22.20 6.24 -12.56
N LYS A 273 -23.52 6.44 -12.48
CA LYS A 273 -24.14 7.74 -12.19
C LYS A 273 -24.24 8.06 -10.70
N SER A 274 -23.96 7.11 -9.80
CA SER A 274 -24.04 7.38 -8.36
C SER A 274 -22.84 8.16 -7.80
N HIS A 275 -21.81 8.41 -8.61
CA HIS A 275 -20.74 9.33 -8.23
C HIS A 275 -21.31 10.74 -7.97
N PRO A 276 -20.91 11.44 -6.90
CA PRO A 276 -21.39 12.79 -6.60
C PRO A 276 -21.15 13.83 -7.72
N GLN A 277 -20.14 13.62 -8.55
CA GLN A 277 -19.80 14.50 -9.68
C GLN A 277 -20.32 13.98 -11.03
N ALA A 278 -21.09 12.88 -11.05
CA ALA A 278 -21.62 12.31 -12.29
C ALA A 278 -22.46 13.34 -13.05
N GLY A 279 -22.14 13.54 -14.33
CA GLY A 279 -22.88 14.46 -15.20
C GLY A 279 -22.64 15.95 -14.94
N TYR A 280 -21.61 16.31 -14.16
CA TYR A 280 -21.24 17.70 -13.94
C TYR A 280 -20.86 18.43 -15.25
N CYS A 281 -20.23 17.72 -16.19
CA CYS A 281 -19.86 18.22 -17.50
C CYS A 281 -20.65 17.52 -18.62
N ARG A 282 -20.80 18.21 -19.74
CA ARG A 282 -21.40 17.65 -20.96
C ARG A 282 -20.57 16.49 -21.50
N PHE A 283 -21.24 15.59 -22.22
CA PHE A 283 -20.61 14.43 -22.83
C PHE A 283 -19.39 14.81 -23.68
N VAL A 284 -18.28 14.10 -23.44
CA VAL A 284 -17.09 14.10 -24.29
C VAL A 284 -16.73 12.66 -24.60
N ASP A 285 -16.48 12.37 -25.87
CA ASP A 285 -15.95 11.07 -26.28
C ASP A 285 -14.46 10.95 -25.90
N LEU A 286 -14.14 9.94 -25.10
CA LEU A 286 -12.83 9.65 -24.50
C LEU A 286 -12.28 8.28 -24.96
N THR A 287 -12.99 7.59 -25.85
CA THR A 287 -12.68 6.21 -26.25
C THR A 287 -11.33 6.09 -26.97
N GLY A 288 -10.93 7.08 -27.78
CA GLY A 288 -9.68 7.10 -28.55
C GLY A 288 -8.54 7.98 -28.02
N ALA A 289 -8.62 8.41 -26.75
CA ALA A 289 -7.60 9.24 -26.10
C ALA A 289 -6.30 8.49 -25.73
#